data_AF-A0A4Y2K3D7-F1
#
_entry.id   AF-A0A4Y2K3D7-F1
#
_cell.length_a   1.000
_cell.length_b   1.000
_cell.length_c   1.000
_cell.angle_alpha   90.00
_cell.angle_beta   90.00
_cell.angle_gamma   90.00
#
_symmetry.space_group_name_H-M   'P 1'
#
loop_
_entity.id
_entity.type
_entity.pdbx_description
1 polymer ?
#
loop_
_entity_poly.entity_id
_entity_poly.type
_entity_poly.pdbx_seq_one_letter_code
_entity_poly.pdbx_strand_id
1 'polypeptide(L)'
;MYAAADNGKLPKGMMVAKTLVVLSKGTIPVRVINLSDKPKVIKKGEVLAKCAPVTCIERSPYLTSNQSFECLRREFLNNTELNDEQKRATERVIEKLKDVFSRTSDDVRRTNIG
;
A
#
# COMPACT_ATOMS: atom_id res chain seq x y z
N MET A 1 7.03 6.13 -19.55
CA MET A 1 7.41 4.70 -19.40
C MET A 1 7.04 4.24 -18.00
N TYR A 2 6.34 3.12 -17.89
CA TYR A 2 6.04 2.48 -16.61
C TYR A 2 7.08 1.41 -16.30
N ALA A 3 7.35 1.19 -15.02
CA ALA A 3 8.16 0.08 -14.56
C ALA A 3 7.53 -0.58 -13.33
N ALA A 4 7.80 -1.86 -13.13
CA ALA A 4 7.50 -2.56 -11.91
C ALA A 4 8.75 -2.56 -11.02
N ALA A 5 8.61 -2.07 -9.79
CA ALA A 5 9.65 -2.21 -8.77
C ALA A 5 9.54 -3.61 -8.14
N ASP A 6 10.66 -4.32 -8.04
CA ASP A 6 10.78 -5.62 -7.36
C ASP A 6 12.02 -5.65 -6.47
N ASN A 7 12.15 -6.69 -5.65
CA ASN A 7 13.27 -6.88 -4.73
C ASN A 7 14.62 -6.72 -5.44
N GLY A 8 15.43 -5.80 -4.93
CA GLY A 8 16.83 -5.67 -5.28
C GLY A 8 17.69 -6.60 -4.43
N LYS A 9 18.87 -6.13 -4.02
CA LYS A 9 19.75 -6.87 -3.11
C LYS A 9 19.41 -6.48 -1.68
N LEU A 10 18.28 -6.98 -1.18
CA LEU A 10 17.79 -6.66 0.16
C LEU A 10 18.41 -7.56 1.23
N PRO A 11 18.65 -7.04 2.45
CA PRO A 11 19.00 -7.86 3.60
C PRO A 11 17.92 -8.91 3.89
N LYS A 12 18.34 -10.06 4.45
CA LYS A 12 17.40 -11.13 4.84
C LYS A 12 16.36 -10.62 5.83
N GLY A 13 15.09 -10.93 5.57
CA GLY A 13 13.95 -10.47 6.36
C GLY A 13 13.47 -9.08 5.98
N MET A 14 13.81 -8.57 4.79
CA MET A 14 13.24 -7.35 4.22
C MET A 14 12.63 -7.64 2.86
N MET A 15 11.61 -6.88 2.49
CA MET A 15 10.93 -7.00 1.20
C MET A 15 10.55 -5.64 0.66
N VAL A 16 10.60 -5.47 -0.66
CA VAL A 16 10.08 -4.31 -1.38
C VAL A 16 8.66 -4.64 -1.85
N ALA A 17 7.74 -3.71 -1.64
CA ALA A 17 6.40 -3.86 -2.19
C ALA A 17 6.44 -3.71 -3.71
N LYS A 18 5.87 -4.67 -4.43
CA LYS A 18 5.72 -4.55 -5.89
C LYS A 18 4.74 -3.44 -6.21
N THR A 19 5.19 -2.48 -7.01
CA THR A 19 4.36 -1.33 -7.39
C THR A 19 4.70 -0.89 -8.81
N LEU A 20 3.66 -0.46 -9.53
CA LEU A 20 3.79 0.15 -10.84
C LEU A 20 4.18 1.62 -10.67
N VAL A 21 5.32 2.01 -11.22
CA VAL A 21 5.88 3.36 -11.08
C VAL A 21 6.00 4.06 -12.43
N VAL A 22 5.80 5.37 -12.42
CA VAL A 22 6.02 6.22 -13.61
C VAL A 22 7.44 6.79 -13.55
N LEU A 23 8.24 6.54 -14.58
CA LEU A 23 9.66 6.92 -14.62
C LEU A 23 9.92 8.41 -14.99
N SER A 24 8.92 9.29 -14.88
CA SER A 24 9.01 10.66 -15.43
C SER A 24 9.85 11.66 -14.63
N LYS A 25 10.18 11.37 -13.35
CA LYS A 25 10.80 12.35 -12.43
C LYS A 25 12.22 11.98 -11.95
N GLY A 26 12.88 11.01 -12.55
CA GLY A 26 14.26 10.59 -12.21
C GLY A 26 14.45 9.96 -10.82
N THR A 27 13.46 10.09 -9.93
CA THR A 27 13.42 9.47 -8.61
C THR A 27 12.17 8.60 -8.49
N ILE A 28 12.34 7.43 -7.89
CA ILE A 28 11.26 6.45 -7.74
C ILE A 28 11.06 6.22 -6.24
N PRO A 29 9.87 6.46 -5.69
CA PRO A 29 9.56 6.08 -4.32
C PRO A 29 9.50 4.55 -4.22
N VAL A 30 10.22 3.97 -3.26
CA VAL A 30 10.22 2.53 -2.98
C VAL A 30 9.67 2.30 -1.58
N ARG A 31 8.75 1.35 -1.43
CA ARG A 31 8.24 0.93 -0.13
C ARG A 31 8.97 -0.33 0.30
N VAL A 32 9.51 -0.34 1.51
CA VAL A 32 10.25 -1.46 2.09
C VAL A 32 9.60 -1.86 3.41
N ILE A 33 9.38 -3.15 3.61
CA ILE A 33 8.88 -3.72 4.85
C ILE A 33 9.99 -4.55 5.52
N ASN A 34 10.12 -4.38 6.84
CA ASN A 34 10.90 -5.27 7.68
C ASN A 34 9.99 -6.41 8.16
N LEU A 35 10.31 -7.64 7.76
CA LEU A 35 9.61 -8.86 8.16
C LEU A 35 10.16 -9.44 9.47
N SER A 36 11.18 -8.82 10.06
CA SER A 36 11.75 -9.18 11.36
C SER A 36 11.22 -8.25 12.44
N ASP A 37 11.09 -8.81 13.65
CA ASP A 37 10.90 -8.11 14.92
C ASP A 37 12.10 -7.24 15.34
N LYS A 38 13.28 -7.46 14.74
CA LYS A 38 14.51 -6.71 15.05
C LYS A 38 14.72 -5.56 14.05
N PRO A 39 15.29 -4.42 14.50
CA PRO A 39 15.64 -3.32 13.61
C PRO A 39 16.55 -3.77 12.45
N LYS A 40 16.32 -3.22 11.26
CA LYS A 40 17.14 -3.43 10.06
C LYS A 40 17.67 -2.08 9.58
N VAL A 41 18.96 -2.05 9.24
CA VAL A 41 19.63 -0.86 8.72
C VAL A 41 19.66 -0.94 7.20
N ILE A 42 19.21 0.12 6.54
CA ILE A 42 19.39 0.34 5.11
C ILE A 42 20.51 1.36 4.95
N LYS A 43 21.54 1.04 4.18
CA LYS A 43 22.64 1.97 3.92
C LYS A 43 22.37 2.79 2.66
N LYS A 44 22.77 4.05 2.69
CA LYS A 44 22.73 4.91 1.50
C LYS A 44 23.61 4.30 0.40
N GLY A 45 23.08 4.25 -0.82
CA GLY A 45 23.77 3.67 -1.98
C GLY A 45 23.51 2.17 -2.20
N GLU A 46 22.80 1.50 -1.28
CA GLU A 46 22.37 0.12 -1.51
C GLU A 46 21.25 0.04 -2.56
N VAL A 47 21.32 -0.98 -3.41
CA VAL A 47 20.28 -1.25 -4.40
C VAL A 47 19.10 -1.98 -3.74
N LEU A 48 18.13 -1.19 -3.28
CA LEU A 48 16.93 -1.69 -2.60
C LEU A 48 15.95 -2.40 -3.54
N ALA A 49 15.74 -1.83 -4.72
CA ALA A 49 14.78 -2.32 -5.69
C ALA A 49 15.37 -2.28 -7.09
N LYS A 50 14.92 -3.21 -7.94
CA LYS A 50 15.15 -3.17 -9.38
C LYS A 50 13.85 -2.82 -10.08
N CYS A 51 13.94 -1.94 -11.09
CA CYS A 51 12.79 -1.54 -11.88
C CYS A 51 12.89 -2.20 -13.26
N ALA A 52 11.86 -2.93 -13.66
CA ALA A 52 11.76 -3.51 -15.00
C ALA A 52 10.65 -2.80 -15.78
N PRO A 53 10.87 -2.45 -17.07
CA PRO A 53 9.85 -1.78 -17.87
C PRO A 53 8.61 -2.65 -18.03
N VAL A 54 7.43 -2.03 -17.95
CA VAL A 54 6.14 -2.69 -18.13
C VAL A 54 5.57 -2.30 -19.49
N THR A 55 5.22 -3.29 -20.31
CA THR A 55 4.74 -3.11 -21.69
C THR A 55 3.23 -3.14 -21.83
N CYS A 56 2.51 -3.77 -20.89
CA CYS A 56 1.05 -3.83 -20.86
C CYS A 56 0.55 -3.70 -19.41
N ILE A 57 -0.59 -3.02 -19.23
CA ILE A 57 -1.28 -2.92 -17.94
C ILE A 57 -2.72 -3.39 -18.17
N GLU A 58 -3.03 -4.60 -17.68
CA GLU A 58 -4.39 -5.10 -17.68
C GLU A 58 -5.12 -4.56 -16.45
N ARG A 59 -6.22 -3.82 -16.67
CA ARG A 59 -7.09 -3.35 -15.60
C ARG A 59 -8.26 -4.32 -15.46
N SER A 60 -8.38 -4.97 -14.30
CA SER A 60 -9.59 -5.73 -13.99
C SER A 60 -10.78 -4.76 -13.84
N PRO A 61 -11.90 -4.96 -14.55
CA PRO A 61 -13.08 -4.10 -14.47
C PRO A 61 -13.77 -4.14 -13.09
N TYR A 62 -13.39 -5.05 -12.20
CA TYR A 62 -13.94 -5.16 -10.84
C TYR A 62 -13.18 -4.35 -9.79
N LEU A 63 -12.00 -3.81 -10.12
CA LEU A 63 -11.18 -2.97 -9.22
C LEU A 63 -11.56 -1.48 -9.26
N THR A 64 -12.61 -1.11 -10.01
CA THR A 64 -13.11 0.28 -10.10
C THR A 64 -14.16 0.61 -9.05
N SER A 65 -14.39 -0.23 -8.04
CA SER A 65 -15.07 0.28 -6.86
C SER A 65 -14.14 1.33 -6.27
N ASN A 66 -14.56 2.59 -6.39
CA ASN A 66 -13.96 3.72 -5.68
C ASN A 66 -14.25 3.50 -4.19
N GLN A 67 -13.64 2.49 -3.57
CA GLN A 67 -13.74 2.25 -2.14
C GLN A 67 -12.93 3.35 -1.47
N SER A 68 -13.61 4.45 -1.16
CA SER A 68 -13.04 5.49 -0.34
C SER A 68 -12.91 4.97 1.10
N PHE A 69 -12.08 5.63 1.90
CA PHE A 69 -12.06 5.46 3.34
C PHE A 69 -13.48 5.50 3.96
N GLU A 70 -14.38 6.33 3.40
CA GLU A 70 -15.78 6.41 3.83
C GLU A 70 -16.60 5.17 3.47
N CYS A 71 -16.33 4.54 2.31
CA CYS A 71 -16.96 3.26 1.95
C CYS A 71 -16.59 2.17 2.95
N LEU A 72 -15.31 2.06 3.30
CA LEU A 72 -14.78 1.09 4.25
C LEU A 72 -15.39 1.34 5.65
N ARG A 73 -15.36 2.58 6.14
CA ARG A 73 -16.00 2.96 7.41
C ARG A 73 -17.47 2.56 7.46
N ARG A 74 -18.23 2.85 6.39
CA ARG A 74 -19.66 2.52 6.29
C ARG A 74 -19.90 1.01 6.32
N GLU A 75 -19.10 0.23 5.61
CA GLU A 75 -19.25 -1.22 5.53
C GLU A 75 -19.03 -1.89 6.90
N PHE A 76 -17.96 -1.49 7.61
CA PHE A 76 -17.68 -2.02 8.94
C PHE A 76 -18.74 -1.63 9.98
N LEU A 77 -19.29 -0.41 9.91
CA LEU A 77 -20.36 0.04 10.82
C LEU A 77 -21.71 -0.62 10.52
N ASN A 78 -21.97 -0.94 9.26
CA ASN A 78 -23.20 -1.62 8.83
C ASN A 78 -23.16 -3.14 9.08
N ASN A 79 -22.01 -3.71 9.45
CA ASN A 79 -21.91 -5.13 9.76
C ASN A 79 -22.84 -5.50 10.94
N THR A 80 -23.81 -6.39 10.68
CA THR A 80 -24.82 -6.83 11.64
C THR A 80 -24.31 -7.89 12.62
N GLU A 81 -23.15 -8.49 12.35
CA GLU A 81 -22.52 -9.48 13.22
C GLU A 81 -21.72 -8.84 14.37
N LEU A 82 -21.42 -7.54 14.27
CA LEU A 82 -20.72 -6.80 15.31
C LEU A 82 -21.70 -6.23 16.33
N ASN A 83 -21.40 -6.43 17.61
CA ASN A 83 -22.10 -5.73 18.69
C ASN A 83 -21.64 -4.26 18.80
N ASP A 84 -22.36 -3.47 19.61
CA ASP A 84 -22.10 -2.02 19.73
C ASP A 84 -20.69 -1.69 20.26
N GLU A 85 -20.14 -2.53 21.13
CA GLU A 85 -18.80 -2.33 21.67
C GLU A 85 -17.74 -2.59 20.60
N GLN A 86 -17.90 -3.66 19.82
CA GLN A 86 -17.04 -4.00 18.70
C GLN A 86 -17.11 -2.92 17.61
N LYS A 87 -18.30 -2.41 17.28
CA LYS A 87 -18.44 -1.30 16.32
C LYS A 87 -17.67 -0.05 16.77
N ARG A 88 -17.81 0.34 18.04
CA ARG A 88 -17.04 1.46 18.61
C ARG A 88 -15.54 1.21 18.61
N ALA A 89 -15.10 -0.02 18.90
CA ALA A 89 -13.69 -0.39 18.85
C ALA A 89 -13.14 -0.32 17.42
N THR A 90 -13.87 -0.87 16.46
CA THR A 90 -13.56 -0.82 15.03
C THR A 90 -13.47 0.61 14.53
N GLU A 91 -14.39 1.49 14.91
CA GLU A 91 -14.35 2.90 14.52
C GLU A 91 -13.10 3.62 15.06
N ARG A 92 -12.71 3.36 16.31
CA ARG A 92 -11.45 3.90 16.87
C ARG A 92 -10.22 3.42 16.11
N VAL A 93 -10.20 2.14 15.69
CA VAL A 93 -9.08 1.57 14.92
C VAL A 93 -9.04 2.17 13.52
N ILE A 94 -10.18 2.29 12.84
CA ILE A 94 -10.30 2.90 11.51
C ILE A 94 -9.83 4.35 11.55
N GLU A 95 -10.25 5.13 12.55
CA GLU A 95 -9.84 6.52 12.71
C GLU A 95 -8.34 6.68 13.02
N LYS A 96 -7.77 5.74 13.80
CA LYS A 96 -6.34 5.71 14.10
C LYS A 96 -5.48 5.38 12.88
N LEU A 97 -6.02 4.61 11.93
CA LEU A 97 -5.32 4.17 10.71
C LEU A 97 -5.70 4.97 9.46
N LYS A 98 -6.44 6.07 9.61
CA LYS A 98 -6.93 6.92 8.49
C LYS A 98 -5.85 7.52 7.60
N ASP A 99 -4.62 7.56 8.08
CA ASP A 99 -3.44 8.05 7.37
C ASP A 99 -2.78 6.95 6.52
N VAL A 100 -3.07 5.68 6.83
CA VAL A 100 -2.61 4.50 6.12
C VAL A 100 -3.40 4.27 4.82
N PHE A 101 -4.70 4.62 4.79
CA PHE A 101 -5.57 4.40 3.63
C PHE A 101 -5.56 5.57 2.63
N SER A 102 -5.65 5.22 1.34
CA SER A 102 -5.76 6.17 0.24
C SER A 102 -7.09 6.92 0.36
N ARG A 103 -7.05 8.25 0.33
CA ARG A 103 -8.23 9.12 0.34
C ARG A 103 -8.69 9.43 -1.08
N THR A 104 -7.76 9.34 -2.03
CA THR A 104 -7.98 9.59 -3.46
C THR A 104 -7.23 8.57 -4.30
N SER A 105 -7.61 8.42 -5.57
CA SER A 105 -6.88 7.59 -6.54
C SER A 105 -5.44 8.06 -6.79
N ASP A 106 -5.13 9.28 -6.39
CA ASP A 106 -3.83 9.92 -6.57
C ASP A 106 -2.89 9.70 -5.37
N ASP A 107 -3.36 9.07 -4.29
CA ASP A 107 -2.56 8.70 -3.12
C ASP A 107 -1.64 7.50 -3.41
N VAL A 108 -0.64 7.71 -4.27
CA VAL A 108 0.31 6.68 -4.75
C VAL A 108 1.20 6.07 -3.65
N ARG A 109 1.06 6.51 -2.39
CA ARG A 109 1.87 6.10 -1.23
C ARG A 109 1.09 5.44 -0.11
N ARG A 110 -0.24 5.42 -0.19
CA ARG A 110 -1.12 4.84 0.84
C ARG A 110 -1.62 3.47 0.40
N THR A 111 -2.24 2.74 1.32
CA THR A 111 -2.91 1.46 1.04
C THR A 111 -4.17 1.76 0.27
N ASN A 112 -4.28 1.22 -0.94
CA ASN A 112 -5.55 1.28 -1.66
C ASN A 112 -6.52 0.30 -1.00
N ILE A 113 -7.79 0.70 -0.91
CA ILE A 113 -8.86 -0.19 -0.50
C ILE A 113 -9.36 -0.80 -1.82
N GLY A 114 -8.87 -2.00 -2.12
CA GLY A 114 -9.29 -2.79 -3.29
C GLY A 114 -10.45 -3.68 -2.93
#